data_AF-A0A7S2W1Z6-F1
#
_entry.id   AF-A0A7S2W1Z6-F1
#
_cell.length_a   1.000
_cell.length_b   1.000
_cell.length_c   1.000
_cell.angle_alpha   90.00
_cell.angle_beta   90.00
_cell.angle_gamma   90.00
#
_symmetry.space_group_name_H-M   'P 1'
#
loop_
_entity.id
_entity.type
_entity.pdbx_description
1 polymer ?
#
loop_
_entity_poly.entity_id
_entity_poly.type
_entity_poly.pdbx_seq_one_letter_code
_entity_poly.pdbx_strand_id
1 'polypeptide(L)'
;SVVFFNFSDAEIQGHLMDVKLFTSEPIPREFQMTEDYTLVERPYLQQSCVLHTDLTILRAVDLHSATVVSTVMAQTVALDHYSNVVDQMLEVFQKFNHSVEKTGQFTAIEKTSLFRLVAQNNAILIDVLAKLALLERSDIAWRMPEYVSVWEGLRDEFEVESRFNNLKYKLGLIQENTKFFLEIMHNQKSNSLEW
;
A
#
# COMPACT_ATOMS: atom_id res chain seq x y z
N SER A 1 2.95 5.66 7.78
CA SER A 1 4.06 4.76 8.16
C SER A 1 5.02 5.54 9.04
N VAL A 2 5.82 4.83 9.84
CA VAL A 2 6.88 5.42 10.68
C VAL A 2 8.14 4.62 10.39
N VAL A 3 9.27 5.29 10.23
CA VAL A 3 10.57 4.65 9.97
C VAL A 3 11.49 4.96 11.14
N PHE A 4 12.16 3.93 11.64
CA PHE A 4 13.10 4.03 12.75
C PHE A 4 14.52 3.76 12.24
N PHE A 5 15.50 4.50 12.72
CA PHE A 5 16.91 4.29 12.39
C PHE A 5 17.67 3.84 13.63
N ASN A 6 18.17 2.61 13.60
CA ASN A 6 19.05 2.07 14.65
C ASN A 6 18.40 2.08 16.05
N PHE A 7 17.11 1.76 16.12
CA PHE A 7 16.38 1.54 17.38
C PHE A 7 16.23 0.04 17.65
N SER A 8 16.24 -0.34 18.92
CA SER A 8 15.87 -1.68 19.34
C SER A 8 14.36 -1.89 19.28
N ASP A 9 13.92 -3.15 19.19
CA ASP A 9 12.49 -3.50 19.20
C ASP A 9 11.74 -2.90 20.39
N ALA A 10 12.37 -2.85 21.57
CA ALA A 10 11.76 -2.30 22.78
C ALA A 10 11.50 -0.79 22.63
N GLU A 11 12.45 -0.04 22.08
CA GLU A 11 12.30 1.40 21.84
C GLU A 11 11.28 1.68 20.74
N ILE A 12 11.29 0.88 19.66
CA ILE A 12 10.28 0.96 18.60
C ILE A 12 8.88 0.78 19.18
N GLN A 13 8.67 -0.24 20.01
CA GLN A 13 7.36 -0.45 20.64
C GLN A 13 6.94 0.72 21.54
N GLY A 14 7.88 1.29 22.30
CA GLY A 14 7.61 2.49 23.10
C GLY A 14 7.15 3.67 22.25
N HIS A 15 7.89 3.99 21.19
CA HIS A 15 7.54 5.09 20.30
C HIS A 15 6.24 4.84 19.51
N LEU A 16 5.95 3.59 19.12
CA LEU A 16 4.69 3.26 18.47
C LEU A 16 3.50 3.45 19.42
N MET A 17 3.65 3.24 20.73
CA MET A 17 2.60 3.57 21.70
C MET A 17 2.33 5.07 21.74
N ASP A 18 3.37 5.90 21.72
CA ASP A 18 3.22 7.36 21.70
C ASP A 18 2.53 7.85 20.42
N VAL A 19 2.94 7.33 19.26
CA VAL A 19 2.35 7.70 17.96
C VAL A 19 0.87 7.33 17.89
N LYS A 20 0.48 6.16 18.44
CA LYS A 20 -0.93 5.71 18.46
C LYS A 20 -1.88 6.69 19.12
N LEU A 21 -1.41 7.50 20.08
CA LEU A 21 -2.22 8.52 20.75
C LEU A 21 -2.68 9.64 19.79
N PHE A 22 -2.01 9.81 18.67
CA PHE A 22 -2.28 10.86 17.67
C PHE A 22 -2.95 10.31 16.41
N THR A 23 -3.31 9.02 16.40
CA THR A 23 -3.96 8.37 15.25
C THR A 23 -5.44 8.13 15.52
N SER A 24 -6.32 8.56 14.61
CA SER A 24 -7.77 8.35 14.72
C SER A 24 -8.17 6.88 14.56
N GLU A 25 -7.49 6.16 13.65
CA GLU A 25 -7.77 4.75 13.32
C GLU A 25 -6.46 3.96 13.25
N PRO A 26 -5.94 3.46 14.39
CA PRO A 26 -4.72 2.67 14.40
C PRO A 26 -4.93 1.27 13.80
N ILE A 27 -3.99 0.83 12.97
CA ILE A 27 -3.98 -0.53 12.42
C ILE A 27 -3.65 -1.52 13.56
N PRO A 28 -4.44 -2.59 13.76
CA PRO A 28 -4.13 -3.63 14.75
C PRO A 28 -2.78 -4.29 14.46
N ARG A 29 -2.08 -4.71 15.52
CA ARG A 29 -0.67 -5.13 15.44
C ARG A 29 -0.45 -6.30 14.48
N GLU A 30 -1.39 -7.23 14.44
CA GLU A 30 -1.41 -8.41 13.57
C GLU A 30 -1.57 -8.07 12.07
N PHE A 31 -1.98 -6.84 11.74
CA PHE A 31 -2.13 -6.36 10.36
C PHE A 31 -1.11 -5.25 10.02
N GLN A 32 -0.18 -4.94 10.92
CA GLN A 32 0.88 -3.98 10.65
C GLN A 32 1.92 -4.62 9.74
N MET A 33 2.26 -3.92 8.67
CA MET A 33 3.34 -4.30 7.78
C MET A 33 4.65 -3.72 8.32
N THR A 34 5.73 -4.49 8.22
CA THR A 34 7.07 -4.13 8.68
C THR A 34 8.09 -4.57 7.65
N GLU A 35 9.14 -3.79 7.49
CA GLU A 35 10.26 -4.12 6.61
C GLU A 35 11.53 -3.51 7.17
N ASP A 36 12.61 -4.28 7.15
CA ASP A 36 13.91 -3.90 7.66
C ASP A 36 14.90 -3.80 6.50
N TYR A 37 15.72 -2.75 6.51
CA TYR A 37 16.73 -2.53 5.49
C TYR A 37 17.99 -1.94 6.08
N THR A 38 19.15 -2.43 5.66
CA THR A 38 20.43 -2.05 6.25
C THR A 38 21.11 -0.93 5.47
N LEU A 39 21.55 0.12 6.16
CA LEU A 39 22.43 1.14 5.59
C LEU A 39 23.85 0.97 6.12
N VAL A 40 24.83 0.97 5.22
CA VAL A 40 26.25 0.85 5.56
C VAL A 40 27.00 2.07 5.06
N GLU A 41 27.67 2.77 5.98
CA GLU A 41 28.54 3.89 5.61
C GLU A 41 29.94 3.39 5.19
N ARG A 42 30.41 3.87 4.03
CA ARG A 42 31.79 3.69 3.55
C ARG A 42 32.32 4.99 2.93
N PRO A 43 33.08 5.80 3.69
CA PRO A 43 33.56 7.12 3.25
C PRO A 43 34.39 7.11 1.96
N TYR A 44 35.07 6.00 1.67
CA TYR A 44 35.94 5.85 0.50
C TYR A 44 35.26 5.21 -0.71
N LEU A 45 33.92 5.13 -0.72
CA LEU A 45 33.17 4.60 -1.84
C LEU A 45 33.35 5.46 -3.09
N GLN A 46 33.82 4.83 -4.17
CA GLN A 46 34.12 5.51 -5.45
C GLN A 46 32.83 6.01 -6.12
N GLN A 47 31.77 5.21 -6.09
CA GLN A 47 30.42 5.58 -6.54
C GLN A 47 29.61 6.24 -5.42
N SER A 48 28.49 6.88 -5.77
CA SER A 48 27.59 7.52 -4.79
C SER A 48 26.93 6.50 -3.85
N CYS A 49 26.52 5.35 -4.39
CA CYS A 49 25.94 4.25 -3.62
C CYS A 49 26.15 2.89 -4.32
N VAL A 50 26.18 1.80 -3.56
CA VAL A 50 26.07 0.42 -4.06
C VAL A 50 24.82 -0.18 -3.46
N LEU A 51 23.90 -0.65 -4.31
CA LEU A 51 22.67 -1.28 -3.86
C LEU A 51 22.83 -2.80 -3.85
N HIS A 52 22.29 -3.41 -2.80
CA HIS A 52 22.05 -4.84 -2.68
C HIS A 52 20.63 -5.05 -2.13
N THR A 53 20.14 -6.28 -2.21
CA THR A 53 18.78 -6.65 -1.80
C THR A 53 18.46 -6.36 -0.35
N ASP A 54 19.41 -6.58 0.56
CA ASP A 54 19.16 -6.36 2.00
C ASP A 54 19.87 -5.12 2.56
N LEU A 55 20.74 -4.50 1.76
CA LEU A 55 21.53 -3.36 2.22
C LEU A 55 21.94 -2.40 1.10
N THR A 56 22.06 -1.12 1.45
CA THR A 56 22.71 -0.12 0.59
C THR A 56 23.97 0.42 1.27
N ILE A 57 25.05 0.46 0.51
CA ILE A 57 26.30 1.09 0.91
C ILE A 57 26.31 2.53 0.40
N LEU A 58 26.49 3.49 1.31
CA LEU A 58 26.54 4.92 1.03
C LEU A 58 27.90 5.50 1.41
N ARG A 59 28.28 6.62 0.79
CA ARG A 59 29.48 7.36 1.22
C ARG A 59 29.34 7.93 2.63
N ALA A 60 28.16 8.44 2.96
CA ALA A 60 27.81 9.00 4.26
C ALA A 60 26.33 8.71 4.56
N VAL A 61 26.03 8.36 5.81
CA VAL A 61 24.64 8.28 6.31
C VAL A 61 24.34 9.61 7.02
N ASP A 62 23.79 10.55 6.27
CA ASP A 62 23.38 11.87 6.76
C ASP A 62 21.85 11.98 6.80
N LEU A 63 21.35 13.14 7.21
CA LEU A 63 19.91 13.37 7.28
C LEU A 63 19.22 13.22 5.92
N HIS A 64 19.89 13.60 4.82
CA HIS A 64 19.32 13.56 3.49
C HIS A 64 19.24 12.13 2.98
N SER A 65 20.31 11.34 3.10
CA SER A 65 20.29 9.93 2.72
C SER A 65 19.34 9.12 3.58
N ALA A 66 19.30 9.37 4.90
CA ALA A 66 18.31 8.79 5.80
C ALA A 66 16.88 9.14 5.35
N THR A 67 16.60 10.39 5.00
CA THR A 67 15.26 10.81 4.54
C THR A 67 14.87 10.15 3.22
N VAL A 68 15.81 10.04 2.26
CA VAL A 68 15.56 9.39 0.97
C VAL A 68 15.25 7.91 1.17
N VAL A 69 16.07 7.20 1.94
CA VAL A 69 15.84 5.78 2.25
C VAL A 69 14.54 5.62 3.02
N SER A 70 14.30 6.44 4.06
CA SER A 70 13.03 6.42 4.82
C SER A 70 11.83 6.56 3.93
N THR A 71 11.92 7.44 2.93
CA THR A 71 10.84 7.69 2.00
C THR A 71 10.54 6.40 1.25
N VAL A 72 11.54 5.75 0.65
CA VAL A 72 11.31 4.49 -0.08
C VAL A 72 10.82 3.38 0.85
N MET A 73 11.41 3.20 2.04
CA MET A 73 10.95 2.20 3.03
C MET A 73 9.51 2.45 3.52
N ALA A 74 9.10 3.72 3.64
CA ALA A 74 7.73 4.06 3.98
C ALA A 74 6.75 3.67 2.85
N GLN A 75 7.21 3.69 1.59
CA GLN A 75 6.42 3.31 0.42
C GLN A 75 6.21 1.80 0.33
N THR A 76 7.27 1.03 0.59
CA THR A 76 7.21 -0.43 0.52
C THR A 76 6.20 -0.99 1.53
N VAL A 77 6.30 -0.56 2.79
CA VAL A 77 5.35 -0.91 3.86
C VAL A 77 3.92 -0.48 3.54
N ALA A 78 3.75 0.70 2.93
CA ALA A 78 2.43 1.16 2.49
C ALA A 78 1.87 0.30 1.35
N LEU A 79 2.70 -0.07 0.38
CA LEU A 79 2.32 -0.94 -0.73
C LEU A 79 1.91 -2.33 -0.25
N ASP A 80 2.62 -2.90 0.74
CA ASP A 80 2.21 -4.17 1.36
C ASP A 80 0.87 -4.07 2.07
N HIS A 81 0.66 -2.97 2.79
CA HIS A 81 -0.61 -2.77 3.48
C HIS A 81 -1.76 -2.72 2.47
N TYR A 82 -1.66 -1.89 1.44
CA TYR A 82 -2.73 -1.78 0.44
C TYR A 82 -2.91 -3.02 -0.41
N SER A 83 -1.82 -3.72 -0.77
CA SER A 83 -1.91 -4.98 -1.50
C SER A 83 -2.72 -6.00 -0.73
N ASN A 84 -2.46 -6.15 0.57
CA ASN A 84 -3.23 -7.04 1.44
C ASN A 84 -4.71 -6.67 1.51
N VAL A 85 -5.03 -5.37 1.65
CA VAL A 85 -6.44 -4.96 1.73
C VAL A 85 -7.16 -5.19 0.38
N VAL A 86 -6.48 -4.92 -0.74
CA VAL A 86 -7.03 -5.17 -2.09
C VAL A 86 -7.23 -6.67 -2.34
N ASP A 87 -6.31 -7.52 -1.90
CA ASP A 87 -6.45 -8.96 -2.03
C ASP A 87 -7.63 -9.50 -1.20
N GLN A 88 -7.83 -8.99 0.02
CA GLN A 88 -9.02 -9.31 0.82
C GLN A 88 -10.33 -8.89 0.14
N MET A 89 -10.35 -7.75 -0.56
CA MET A 89 -11.53 -7.34 -1.34
C MET A 89 -11.82 -8.31 -2.50
N LEU A 90 -10.78 -8.76 -3.21
CA LEU A 90 -10.91 -9.74 -4.29
C LEU A 90 -11.46 -11.07 -3.78
N GLU A 91 -11.02 -11.54 -2.61
CA GLU A 91 -11.56 -12.75 -1.97
C GLU A 91 -13.07 -12.64 -1.67
N VAL A 92 -13.54 -11.46 -1.26
CA VAL A 92 -14.98 -11.24 -1.02
C VAL A 92 -15.76 -11.37 -2.33
N PHE A 93 -15.25 -10.85 -3.45
CA PHE A 93 -15.89 -11.06 -4.76
C PHE A 93 -15.90 -12.52 -5.20
N GLN A 94 -14.83 -13.27 -4.94
CA GLN A 94 -14.81 -14.70 -5.22
C GLN A 94 -15.92 -15.43 -4.44
N LYS A 95 -16.14 -15.07 -3.17
CA LYS A 95 -17.24 -15.61 -2.37
C LYS A 95 -18.61 -15.26 -2.94
N PHE A 96 -18.80 -14.02 -3.42
CA PHE A 96 -20.04 -13.61 -4.09
C PHE A 96 -20.28 -14.37 -5.39
N ASN A 97 -19.25 -14.50 -6.23
CA ASN A 97 -19.34 -15.29 -7.47
C ASN A 97 -19.79 -16.72 -7.18
N HIS A 98 -19.16 -17.38 -6.22
CA HIS A 98 -19.50 -18.75 -5.84
C HIS A 98 -20.92 -18.89 -5.30
N SER A 99 -21.39 -17.89 -4.55
CA SER A 99 -22.76 -17.89 -4.04
C SER A 99 -23.78 -17.74 -5.18
N VAL A 100 -23.60 -16.73 -6.04
CA VAL A 100 -24.48 -16.46 -7.19
C VAL A 100 -24.47 -17.62 -8.18
N GLU A 101 -23.34 -18.26 -8.41
CA GLU A 101 -23.23 -19.45 -9.26
C GLU A 101 -24.16 -20.59 -8.77
N LYS A 102 -24.27 -20.77 -7.45
CA LYS A 102 -25.10 -21.82 -6.85
C LYS A 102 -26.57 -21.46 -6.73
N THR A 103 -26.88 -20.21 -6.39
CA THR A 103 -28.23 -19.78 -6.01
C THR A 103 -28.95 -19.01 -7.11
N GLY A 104 -28.22 -18.48 -8.09
CA GLY A 104 -28.72 -17.57 -9.12
C GLY A 104 -29.12 -16.18 -8.62
N GLN A 105 -29.02 -15.91 -7.31
CA GLN A 105 -29.48 -14.67 -6.69
C GLN A 105 -28.61 -14.27 -5.49
N PHE A 106 -28.48 -12.97 -5.28
CA PHE A 106 -27.86 -12.44 -4.07
C PHE A 106 -28.81 -12.53 -2.87
N THR A 107 -28.30 -13.06 -1.76
CA THR A 107 -28.95 -12.96 -0.45
C THR A 107 -28.97 -11.51 0.04
N ALA A 108 -29.87 -11.18 0.96
CA ALA A 108 -29.94 -9.83 1.54
C ALA A 108 -28.61 -9.40 2.21
N ILE A 109 -27.91 -10.35 2.85
CA ILE A 109 -26.62 -10.11 3.51
C ILE A 109 -25.54 -9.76 2.49
N GLU A 110 -25.50 -10.46 1.35
CA GLU A 110 -24.53 -10.19 0.29
C GLU A 110 -24.79 -8.83 -0.37
N LYS A 111 -26.06 -8.44 -0.54
CA LYS A 111 -26.42 -7.11 -1.05
C LYS A 111 -25.88 -5.99 -0.15
N THR A 112 -26.08 -6.09 1.17
CA THR A 112 -25.54 -5.10 2.12
C THR A 112 -24.00 -5.12 2.15
N SER A 113 -23.40 -6.30 2.05
CA SER A 113 -21.95 -6.47 2.05
C SER A 113 -21.31 -5.87 0.79
N LEU A 114 -21.97 -5.99 -0.37
CA LEU A 114 -21.53 -5.39 -1.63
C LEU A 114 -21.50 -3.86 -1.53
N PHE A 115 -22.54 -3.22 -0.98
CA PHE A 115 -22.55 -1.77 -0.79
C PHE A 115 -21.42 -1.29 0.14
N ARG A 116 -21.15 -2.04 1.22
CA ARG A 116 -20.01 -1.74 2.11
C ARG A 116 -18.68 -1.87 1.36
N LEU A 117 -18.55 -2.91 0.54
CA LEU A 117 -17.36 -3.13 -0.27
C LEU A 117 -17.16 -1.99 -1.28
N VAL A 118 -18.22 -1.47 -1.92
CA VAL A 118 -18.16 -0.28 -2.78
C VAL A 118 -17.60 0.92 -2.01
N ALA A 119 -18.14 1.20 -0.83
CA ALA A 119 -17.69 2.32 0.00
C ALA A 119 -16.23 2.16 0.43
N GLN A 120 -15.84 0.94 0.85
CA GLN A 120 -14.46 0.63 1.22
C GLN A 120 -13.52 0.76 0.02
N ASN A 121 -13.86 0.22 -1.14
CA ASN A 121 -13.04 0.33 -2.35
C ASN A 121 -12.84 1.79 -2.75
N ASN A 122 -13.89 2.62 -2.70
CA ASN A 122 -13.77 4.05 -2.98
C ASN A 122 -12.88 4.76 -1.96
N ALA A 123 -13.02 4.45 -0.66
CA ALA A 123 -12.19 5.03 0.38
C ALA A 123 -10.71 4.65 0.20
N ILE A 124 -10.42 3.38 -0.10
CA ILE A 124 -9.06 2.91 -0.37
C ILE A 124 -8.51 3.55 -1.64
N LEU A 125 -9.29 3.60 -2.72
CA LEU A 125 -8.85 4.24 -3.96
C LEU A 125 -8.49 5.70 -3.72
N ILE A 126 -9.28 6.44 -2.92
CA ILE A 126 -8.97 7.82 -2.54
C ILE A 126 -7.69 7.89 -1.69
N ASP A 127 -7.55 7.04 -0.68
CA ASP A 127 -6.38 7.04 0.23
C ASP A 127 -5.09 6.66 -0.51
N VAL A 128 -5.16 5.63 -1.36
CA VAL A 128 -4.11 5.23 -2.28
C VAL A 128 -3.78 6.41 -3.19
N LEU A 129 -4.72 7.00 -3.94
CA LEU A 129 -4.45 8.17 -4.79
C LEU A 129 -3.82 9.36 -4.04
N ALA A 130 -4.29 9.67 -2.83
CA ALA A 130 -3.76 10.76 -2.01
C ALA A 130 -2.30 10.50 -1.60
N LYS A 131 -1.98 9.27 -1.19
CA LYS A 131 -0.62 8.88 -0.81
C LYS A 131 0.28 8.71 -2.02
N LEU A 132 -0.26 8.30 -3.17
CA LEU A 132 0.44 8.19 -4.44
C LEU A 132 0.87 9.55 -4.99
N ALA A 133 0.06 10.59 -4.83
CA ALA A 133 0.47 11.96 -5.18
C ALA A 133 1.72 12.42 -4.41
N LEU A 134 1.98 11.85 -3.23
CA LEU A 134 3.19 12.07 -2.43
C LEU A 134 4.38 11.22 -2.91
N LEU A 135 4.18 10.26 -3.82
CA LEU A 135 5.22 9.35 -4.32
C LEU A 135 5.98 9.88 -5.54
N GLU A 136 5.42 10.84 -6.27
CA GLU A 136 5.97 11.20 -7.58
C GLU A 136 7.28 12.00 -7.49
N ARG A 137 7.63 12.60 -6.33
CA ARG A 137 8.92 13.29 -6.16
C ARG A 137 9.46 13.21 -4.74
N SER A 138 10.66 12.64 -4.58
CA SER A 138 11.51 13.00 -3.43
C SER A 138 12.07 14.40 -3.68
N ASP A 139 11.62 15.40 -2.90
CA ASP A 139 12.13 16.78 -2.97
C ASP A 139 13.66 16.84 -2.80
N ILE A 140 14.22 15.91 -2.03
CA ILE A 140 15.67 15.82 -1.80
C ILE A 140 16.36 15.29 -3.05
N ALA A 141 15.90 14.18 -3.62
CA ALA A 141 16.48 13.64 -4.85
C ALA A 141 16.37 14.65 -6.01
N TRP A 142 15.29 15.44 -6.06
CA TRP A 142 15.14 16.49 -7.07
C TRP A 142 16.14 17.65 -6.90
N ARG A 143 16.45 18.03 -5.65
CA ARG A 143 17.34 19.17 -5.34
C ARG A 143 18.81 18.79 -5.30
N MET A 144 19.11 17.52 -5.04
CA MET A 144 20.45 17.00 -4.75
C MET A 144 20.72 15.76 -5.62
N PRO A 145 21.37 15.95 -6.80
CA PRO A 145 21.64 14.88 -7.77
C PRO A 145 22.37 13.67 -7.17
N GLU A 146 23.17 13.86 -6.13
CA GLU A 146 23.88 12.79 -5.43
C GLU A 146 22.95 11.72 -4.84
N TYR A 147 21.71 12.10 -4.49
CA TYR A 147 20.71 11.20 -3.91
C TYR A 147 19.75 10.59 -4.95
N VAL A 148 19.79 11.03 -6.20
CA VAL A 148 18.98 10.46 -7.29
C VAL A 148 19.30 8.98 -7.46
N SER A 149 20.59 8.63 -7.52
CA SER A 149 21.03 7.25 -7.69
C SER A 149 20.55 6.30 -6.58
N VAL A 150 20.49 6.79 -5.34
CA VAL A 150 19.96 6.04 -4.19
C VAL A 150 18.46 5.88 -4.30
N TRP A 151 17.75 6.97 -4.61
CA TRP A 151 16.29 6.98 -4.70
C TRP A 151 15.78 6.12 -5.84
N GLU A 152 16.30 6.29 -7.06
CA GLU A 152 15.94 5.48 -8.23
C GLU A 152 16.34 4.03 -8.00
N GLY A 153 17.57 3.77 -7.56
CA GLY A 153 18.05 2.41 -7.31
C GLY A 153 17.21 1.66 -6.30
N LEU A 154 16.83 2.28 -5.18
CA LEU A 154 15.98 1.62 -4.17
C LEU A 154 14.56 1.39 -4.70
N ARG A 155 14.00 2.35 -5.46
CA ARG A 155 12.67 2.16 -6.05
C ARG A 155 12.66 1.02 -7.07
N ASP A 156 13.75 0.84 -7.80
CA ASP A 156 13.93 -0.28 -8.72
C ASP A 156 14.11 -1.60 -7.97
N GLU A 157 14.99 -1.65 -6.96
CA GLU A 157 15.22 -2.86 -6.14
C GLU A 157 13.94 -3.35 -5.45
N PHE A 158 13.15 -2.44 -4.89
CA PHE A 158 11.87 -2.77 -4.25
C PHE A 158 10.69 -2.83 -5.23
N GLU A 159 10.96 -2.69 -6.54
CA GLU A 159 9.96 -2.72 -7.60
C GLU A 159 8.75 -1.80 -7.35
N VAL A 160 8.99 -0.64 -6.71
CA VAL A 160 7.93 0.25 -6.19
C VAL A 160 6.92 0.60 -7.28
N GLU A 161 7.40 0.91 -8.48
CA GLU A 161 6.54 1.26 -9.61
C GLU A 161 5.74 0.06 -10.15
N SER A 162 6.37 -1.11 -10.26
CA SER A 162 5.69 -2.34 -10.70
C SER A 162 4.60 -2.77 -9.72
N ARG A 163 4.92 -2.81 -8.42
CA ARG A 163 3.97 -3.13 -7.33
C ARG A 163 2.81 -2.15 -7.31
N PHE A 164 3.09 -0.87 -7.52
CA PHE A 164 2.06 0.14 -7.63
C PHE A 164 1.14 -0.09 -8.84
N ASN A 165 1.70 -0.33 -10.03
CA ASN A 165 0.91 -0.58 -11.23
C ASN A 165 0.02 -1.83 -11.07
N ASN A 166 0.52 -2.87 -10.42
CA ASN A 166 -0.26 -4.06 -10.06
C ASN A 166 -1.42 -3.72 -9.11
N LEU A 167 -1.16 -2.94 -8.05
CA LEU A 167 -2.20 -2.48 -7.13
C LEU A 167 -3.31 -1.71 -7.85
N LYS A 168 -2.93 -0.79 -8.76
CA LYS A 168 -3.88 -0.01 -9.57
C LYS A 168 -4.72 -0.90 -10.48
N TYR A 169 -4.09 -1.89 -11.11
CA TYR A 169 -4.79 -2.88 -11.94
C TYR A 169 -5.83 -3.66 -11.13
N LYS A 170 -5.45 -4.21 -9.96
CA LYS A 170 -6.37 -4.94 -9.08
C LYS A 170 -7.55 -4.07 -8.59
N LEU A 171 -7.30 -2.81 -8.23
CA LEU A 171 -8.36 -1.85 -7.88
C LEU A 171 -9.32 -1.60 -9.05
N GLY A 172 -8.81 -1.52 -10.28
CA GLY A 172 -9.63 -1.44 -11.49
C GLY A 172 -10.58 -2.63 -11.64
N LEU A 173 -10.06 -3.85 -11.46
CA LEU A 173 -10.88 -5.08 -11.50
C LEU A 173 -11.98 -5.08 -10.43
N ILE A 174 -11.66 -4.64 -9.21
CA ILE A 174 -12.65 -4.49 -8.14
C ILE A 174 -13.75 -3.52 -8.55
N GLN A 175 -13.39 -2.37 -9.12
CA GLN A 175 -14.34 -1.36 -9.55
C GLN A 175 -15.26 -1.88 -10.67
N GLU A 176 -14.72 -2.62 -11.64
CA GLU A 176 -15.49 -3.25 -12.72
C GLU A 176 -16.45 -4.31 -12.19
N ASN A 177 -15.96 -5.25 -11.36
CA ASN A 177 -16.80 -6.28 -10.74
C ASN A 177 -17.92 -5.67 -9.89
N THR A 178 -17.62 -4.59 -9.16
CA THR A 178 -18.61 -3.86 -8.38
C THR A 178 -19.75 -3.33 -9.27
N LYS A 179 -19.43 -2.68 -10.38
CA LYS A 179 -20.43 -2.14 -11.32
C LYS A 179 -21.30 -3.27 -11.88
N PHE A 180 -20.67 -4.36 -12.33
CA PHE A 180 -21.36 -5.53 -12.85
C PHE A 180 -22.38 -6.11 -11.86
N PHE A 181 -22.00 -6.29 -10.59
CA PHE A 181 -22.93 -6.81 -9.58
C PHE A 181 -24.06 -5.85 -9.24
N LEU A 182 -23.79 -4.54 -9.20
CA LEU A 182 -24.85 -3.54 -9.01
C LEU A 182 -25.86 -3.55 -10.17
N GLU A 183 -25.41 -3.74 -11.41
CA GLU A 183 -26.27 -3.89 -12.59
C GLU A 183 -27.15 -5.14 -12.50
N ILE A 184 -26.57 -6.31 -12.16
CA ILE A 184 -27.35 -7.55 -11.94
C ILE A 184 -28.44 -7.32 -10.89
N MET A 185 -28.09 -6.70 -9.76
CA MET A 185 -29.04 -6.42 -8.69
C MET A 185 -30.15 -5.48 -9.15
N HIS A 186 -29.84 -4.47 -9.95
CA HIS A 186 -30.83 -3.54 -10.49
C HIS A 186 -31.82 -4.27 -11.41
N ASN A 187 -31.32 -5.12 -12.30
CA ASN A 187 -32.14 -5.91 -13.22
C ASN A 187 -33.06 -6.91 -12.50
N GLN A 188 -32.57 -7.59 -11.46
CA GLN A 188 -33.40 -8.48 -10.63
C GLN A 188 -34.55 -7.72 -9.93
N LYS A 189 -34.31 -6.49 -9.51
CA LYS A 189 -35.33 -5.64 -8.88
C LYS A 189 -36.36 -5.13 -9.89
N SER A 190 -35.94 -4.74 -11.09
CA SER A 190 -36.87 -4.30 -12.15
C SER A 190 -37.82 -5.42 -12.56
N ASN A 191 -37.29 -6.62 -12.80
CA ASN A 191 -38.10 -7.81 -13.08
C ASN A 191 -39.03 -8.19 -11.91
N SER A 192 -38.73 -7.76 -10.68
CA SER A 192 -39.60 -7.97 -9.52
C SER A 192 -40.75 -6.97 -9.40
N LEU A 193 -40.70 -5.84 -10.11
CA LEU A 193 -41.68 -4.74 -10.05
C LEU A 193 -42.59 -4.71 -11.28
N GLU A 194 -42.28 -5.49 -12.32
CA GLU A 194 -43.06 -5.60 -13.56
C GLU A 194 -44.17 -6.67 -13.51
N TRP A 195 -44.41 -7.29 -12.34
CA TRP A 195 -45.52 -8.21 -12.07
C TRP A 195 -46.35 -7.74 -10.87
#